data_AF-A0A9P9LFU8-F1
#
_entry.id   AF-A0A9P9LFU8-F1
#
_cell.length_a   1.000
_cell.length_b   1.000
_cell.length_c   1.000
_cell.angle_alpha   90.00
_cell.angle_beta   90.00
_cell.angle_gamma   90.00
#
_symmetry.space_group_name_H-M   'P 1'
#
loop_
_entity.id
_entity.type
_entity.pdbx_description
1 polymer ?
#
loop_
_entity_poly.entity_id
_entity_poly.type
_entity_poly.pdbx_seq_one_letter_code
_entity_poly.pdbx_strand_id
1 'polypeptide(L)' 'MARPLASPDYYAILEVSPTAPISVIKESYRRLALRFHPDKNRDDLAGATQKFQELSRAWEILGDVRSRTEYD' A
#
# COMPACT_ATOMS: atom_id res chain seq x y z
N MET A 1 -10.29 18.50 11.57
CA MET A 1 -11.31 17.78 10.80
C MET A 1 -10.76 16.41 10.41
N ALA A 2 -11.01 15.37 11.23
CA ALA A 2 -10.59 14.00 10.95
C ALA A 2 -11.81 13.24 10.40
N ARG A 3 -11.71 12.77 9.16
CA ARG A 3 -12.80 12.09 8.42
C ARG A 3 -12.81 10.59 8.81
N PRO A 4 -13.99 9.94 8.93
CA PRO A 4 -14.10 8.61 9.54
C PRO A 4 -13.49 7.54 8.63
N LEU A 5 -12.65 6.71 9.22
CA LEU A 5 -11.95 5.58 8.61
C LEU A 5 -12.94 4.40 8.50
N ALA A 6 -13.60 4.25 7.35
CA ALA A 6 -14.59 3.20 7.11
C ALA A 6 -14.25 2.32 5.89
N SER A 7 -12.98 2.23 5.50
CA SER A 7 -12.52 1.29 4.47
C SER A 7 -11.12 0.83 4.81
N PRO A 8 -10.75 -0.43 4.51
CA PRO A 8 -9.43 -0.96 4.80
C PRO A 8 -8.37 0.04 4.36
N ASP A 9 -7.51 0.43 5.31
CA ASP A 9 -6.55 1.54 5.22
C ASP A 9 -5.40 1.21 4.25
N TYR A 10 -5.70 0.81 3.01
CA TYR A 10 -4.73 0.58 1.95
C TYR A 10 -3.88 1.83 1.70
N TYR A 11 -4.49 3.01 1.85
CA TYR A 11 -3.80 4.30 1.84
C TYR A 11 -2.80 4.43 3.01
N ALA A 12 -3.17 4.02 4.24
CA ALA A 12 -2.23 4.05 5.36
C ALA A 12 -1.14 2.97 5.26
N ILE A 13 -1.47 1.78 4.72
CA ILE A 13 -0.51 0.69 4.45
C ILE A 13 0.57 1.15 3.47
N LEU A 14 0.16 1.89 2.43
CA LEU A 14 1.07 2.48 1.46
C LEU A 14 1.69 3.81 1.92
N GLU A 15 1.37 4.28 3.14
CA GLU A 15 1.77 5.58 3.68
C GLU A 15 1.46 6.76 2.73
N VAL A 16 0.34 6.68 2.00
CA VAL A 16 -0.10 7.68 1.02
C VAL A 16 -1.42 8.33 1.42
N SER A 17 -1.62 9.56 0.96
CA SER A 17 -2.91 10.23 1.13
C SER A 17 -4.00 9.63 0.23
N PRO A 18 -5.28 9.63 0.64
CA PRO A 18 -6.40 9.19 -0.20
C PRO A 18 -6.57 10.03 -1.47
N THR A 19 -6.12 11.28 -1.42
CA THR A 19 -6.08 12.20 -2.56
C THR A 19 -4.82 12.07 -3.41
N ALA A 20 -3.92 11.15 -3.08
CA ALA A 20 -2.66 11.01 -3.80
C ALA A 20 -2.88 10.46 -5.22
N PRO A 21 -2.12 10.96 -6.21
CA PRO A 21 -2.15 10.41 -7.56
C PRO A 21 -1.42 9.06 -7.57
N ILE A 22 -1.79 8.19 -8.51
CA ILE A 22 -1.18 6.86 -8.70
C ILE A 22 0.35 6.90 -8.77
N SER A 23 0.93 7.98 -9.28
CA SER A 23 2.39 8.16 -9.30
C SER A 23 3.01 8.13 -7.89
N VAL A 24 2.37 8.76 -6.90
CA VAL A 24 2.82 8.78 -5.49
C VAL A 24 2.59 7.42 -4.82
N ILE A 25 1.48 6.76 -5.16
CA ILE A 25 1.15 5.39 -4.70
C ILE A 25 2.23 4.41 -5.18
N LYS A 26 2.64 4.51 -6.45
CA LYS A 26 3.67 3.67 -7.07
C LYS A 26 5.04 3.88 -6.45
N GLU A 27 5.39 5.14 -6.19
CA GLU A 27 6.64 5.51 -5.55
C GLU A 27 6.70 4.96 -4.12
N SER A 28 5.64 5.15 -3.34
CA SER A 28 5.56 4.68 -1.96
C SER A 28 5.57 3.15 -1.89
N TYR A 29 4.83 2.47 -2.77
CA TYR A 29 4.87 1.01 -2.90
C TYR A 29 6.30 0.51 -3.14
N ARG A 30 7.04 1.09 -4.10
CA ARG A 30 8.45 0.72 -4.36
C ARG A 30 9.32 0.93 -3.13
N ARG A 31 9.14 2.04 -2.43
CA ARG A 31 9.92 2.39 -1.24
C ARG A 31 9.65 1.43 -0.08
N LEU A 32 8.38 1.05 0.11
CA LEU A 32 7.94 0.13 1.16
C LEU A 32 8.29 -1.32 0.83
N ALA A 33 8.18 -1.74 -0.44
CA ALA A 33 8.61 -3.05 -0.90
C ALA A 33 10.11 -3.29 -0.66
N LEU A 34 10.95 -2.27 -0.86
CA LEU A 34 12.38 -2.34 -0.52
C LEU A 34 12.63 -2.37 1.00
N ARG A 35 11.77 -1.69 1.78
CA ARG A 35 11.88 -1.63 3.25
C ARG A 35 11.45 -2.94 3.91
N PHE A 36 10.36 -3.53 3.43
CA PHE A 36 9.82 -4.81 3.89
C PHE A 36 10.31 -5.99 3.05
N HIS A 37 11.39 -5.82 2.29
CA HIS A 37 11.91 -6.90 1.47
C HIS A 37 12.39 -8.06 2.36
N PRO A 38 12.00 -9.32 2.08
CA PRO A 38 12.37 -10.47 2.90
C PRO A 38 13.90 -10.69 2.96
N ASP A 39 14.62 -10.28 1.91
CA ASP A 39 16.10 -10.34 1.87
C ASP A 39 16.78 -9.43 2.90
N LYS A 40 16.17 -8.28 3.22
CA LYS A 40 16.66 -7.36 4.27
C LYS A 40 16.10 -7.68 5.65
N ASN A 41 14.92 -8.31 5.71
CA ASN A 41 14.24 -8.68 6.95
C ASN A 41 14.28 -10.19 7.18
N ARG A 42 15.48 -10.78 7.10
CA ARG A 42 15.68 -12.23 7.26
C ARG A 42 15.32 -12.73 8.67
N ASP A 43 15.40 -11.85 9.65
CA ASP A 43 15.00 -12.10 11.05
C ASP A 43 13.47 -12.06 11.24
N ASP A 44 12.76 -11.30 10.41
CA ASP A 44 11.31 -11.10 10.50
C ASP A 44 10.62 -11.38 9.16
N LEU A 45 10.94 -12.55 8.58
CA LEU A 45 10.35 -12.99 7.31
C LEU A 45 8.82 -13.05 7.37
N ALA A 46 8.26 -13.41 8.53
CA ALA A 46 6.82 -13.49 8.75
C ALA A 46 6.14 -12.10 8.68
N GLY A 47 6.65 -11.12 9.44
CA GLY A 47 6.09 -9.76 9.42
C GLY A 47 6.36 -9.03 8.10
N ALA A 48 7.54 -9.24 7.50
CA ALA A 48 7.87 -8.75 6.17
C ALA A 48 6.92 -9.30 5.10
N THR A 49 6.66 -10.62 5.09
CA THR A 49 5.73 -11.25 4.15
C THR A 49 4.32 -10.72 4.33
N GLN A 50 3.85 -10.58 5.57
CA GLN A 50 2.51 -10.08 5.86
C GLN A 50 2.34 -8.63 5.36
N LYS A 51 3.29 -7.75 5.68
CA LYS A 51 3.29 -6.37 5.18
C LYS A 51 3.42 -6.29 3.67
N PHE A 52 4.24 -7.15 3.06
CA PHE A 52 4.38 -7.21 1.62
C PHE A 52 3.07 -7.63 0.93
N GLN A 53 2.35 -8.61 1.49
CA GLN A 53 1.01 -9.00 1.01
C GLN A 53 -0.01 -7.87 1.15
N GLU A 54 0.01 -7.13 2.27
CA GLU A 54 -0.85 -5.96 2.48
C GLU A 54 -0.54 -4.85 1.47
N LEU A 55 0.74 -4.54 1.25
CA LEU A 55 1.22 -3.58 0.24
C LEU A 55 0.79 -3.98 -1.17
N SER A 56 0.90 -5.25 -1.51
CA SER A 56 0.56 -5.76 -2.83
C SER A 56 -0.95 -5.69 -3.07
N ARG A 57 -1.78 -6.02 -2.07
CA ARG A 57 -3.24 -5.84 -2.15
C ARG A 57 -3.63 -4.37 -2.28
N ALA A 58 -3.02 -3.50 -1.48
CA ALA A 58 -3.24 -2.06 -1.54
C ALA A 58 -2.88 -1.51 -2.93
N TRP A 59 -1.76 -1.95 -3.51
CA TRP A 59 -1.32 -1.57 -4.85
C TRP A 59 -2.24 -2.12 -5.95
N GLU A 60 -2.76 -3.34 -5.82
CA GLU A 60 -3.71 -3.91 -6.79
C GLU A 60 -5.02 -3.10 -6.84
N ILE A 61 -5.50 -2.64 -5.69
CA ILE A 61 -6.74 -1.84 -5.61
C ILE A 61 -6.47 -0.39 -6.06
N LEU A 62 -5.40 0.23 -5.59
CA LEU A 62 -5.15 1.67 -5.76
C LEU A 62 -4.28 2.04 -6.96
N GLY A 63 -3.48 1.09 -7.46
CA GLY A 63 -2.53 1.26 -8.56
C GLY A 63 -3.16 1.07 -9.93
N ASP A 64 -4.29 0.37 -10.03
CA ASP A 64 -5.01 0.19 -11.29
C ASP A 64 -6.07 1.28 -11.48
N VAL A 65 -5.88 2.11 -12.51
CA VAL A 65 -6.79 3.22 -12.85
C VAL A 65 -8.20 2.70 -13.17
N ARG A 66 -8.32 1.47 -13.70
CA ARG A 66 -9.62 0.86 -14.00
C ARG A 66 -10.34 0.39 -12.74
N SER A 67 -9.64 -0.30 -11.83
CA SER A 67 -10.23 -0.67 -10.54
C SER A 67 -10.54 0.55 -9.67
N ARG A 68 -9.74 1.64 -9.74
CA ARG A 68 -10.04 2.88 -9.02
C ARG A 68 -11.32 3.56 -9.53
N THR A 69 -11.62 3.45 -10.82
CA THR A 69 -12.87 3.99 -11.41
C THR A 69 -14.10 3.13 -11.08
N GLU A 70 -13.93 1.83 -10.82
CA GLU A 70 -15.02 0.97 -10.34
C GLU A 70 -15.22 1.05 -8.80
N TYR A 71 -14.24 1.59 -8.07
CA TYR A 71 -14.26 1.70 -6.61
C TYR A 71 -14.65 3.10 -6.09
N ASP A 72 -14.38 4.16 -6.88
CA ASP A 72 -14.84 5.54 -6.63
C ASP A 72 -16.27 5.75 -7.16
#